data_AF-A0A0N9I634-F1
#
_entry.id   AF-A0A0N9I634-F1
#
_cell.length_a   1.000
_cell.length_b   1.000
_cell.length_c   1.000
_cell.angle_alpha   90.00
_cell.angle_beta   90.00
_cell.angle_gamma   90.00
#
_symmetry.space_group_name_H-M   'P 1'
#
loop_
_entity.id
_entity.type
_entity.pdbx_description
1 polymer ?
#
loop_
_entity_poly.entity_id
_entity_poly.type
_entity_poly.pdbx_seq_one_letter_code
_entity_poly.pdbx_strand_id
1 'polypeptide(L)'
;MKGPFKPNVESLVLARQLRQLRENTGLTQGAVDGQLGGSVSKVHRIEQGQSPWPGELGVMLDMNKVPNATQAVLRDTWGEAWRARAEQGELTDS
;
A
#
# COMPACT_ATOMS: atom_id res chain seq x y z
N MET A 1 -6.48 -11.87 -20.88
CA MET A 1 -6.71 -11.23 -19.57
C MET A 1 -5.55 -11.59 -18.68
N LYS A 2 -4.80 -10.58 -18.19
CA LYS A 2 -3.79 -10.79 -17.15
C LYS A 2 -4.52 -11.24 -15.88
N GLY A 3 -4.08 -12.36 -15.28
CA GLY A 3 -4.68 -12.89 -14.05
C GLY A 3 -4.53 -11.93 -12.87
N PRO A 4 -5.21 -12.17 -11.75
CA PRO A 4 -5.03 -11.35 -10.56
C PRO A 4 -3.55 -11.35 -10.14
N PHE A 5 -2.99 -10.15 -9.96
CA PHE A 5 -1.61 -9.96 -9.52
C PHE A 5 -1.33 -10.80 -8.27
N LYS A 6 -0.23 -11.57 -8.30
CA LYS A 6 0.24 -12.32 -7.14
C LYS A 6 1.17 -11.41 -6.32
N PRO A 7 0.86 -11.11 -5.05
CA PRO A 7 1.74 -10.35 -4.17
C PRO A 7 3.15 -10.95 -4.10
N ASN A 8 4.17 -10.10 -4.09
CA ASN A 8 5.54 -10.49 -3.80
C ASN A 8 5.83 -10.33 -2.29
N VAL A 9 7.02 -10.76 -1.84
CA VAL A 9 7.37 -10.73 -0.42
C VAL A 9 7.32 -9.29 0.12
N GLU A 10 7.89 -8.33 -0.61
CA GLU A 10 7.93 -6.93 -0.19
C GLU A 10 6.53 -6.30 -0.13
N SER A 11 5.65 -6.62 -1.09
CA SER A 11 4.28 -6.12 -1.08
C SER A 11 3.46 -6.68 0.09
N LEU A 12 3.73 -7.93 0.50
CA LEU A 12 3.12 -8.52 1.70
C LEU A 12 3.67 -7.92 2.99
N VAL A 13 4.98 -7.62 3.06
CA VAL A 13 5.59 -6.94 4.20
C VAL A 13 4.98 -5.55 4.35
N LEU A 14 4.95 -4.77 3.28
CA LEU A 14 4.35 -3.44 3.25
C LEU A 14 2.87 -3.49 3.69
N ALA A 15 2.09 -4.41 3.14
CA ALA A 15 0.67 -4.57 3.47
C ALA A 15 0.43 -4.82 4.96
N ARG A 16 1.24 -5.70 5.58
CA ARG A 16 1.18 -5.98 7.02
C ARG A 16 1.54 -4.75 7.84
N GLN A 17 2.58 -4.02 7.44
CA GLN A 17 2.99 -2.79 8.13
C GLN A 17 1.91 -1.71 8.06
N LEU A 18 1.32 -1.48 6.88
CA LEU A 18 0.23 -0.51 6.70
C LEU A 18 -1.01 -0.89 7.53
N ARG A 19 -1.37 -2.17 7.55
CA ARG A 19 -2.46 -2.68 8.40
C ARG A 19 -2.17 -2.45 9.88
N GLN A 20 -0.97 -2.80 10.34
CA GLN A 20 -0.60 -2.63 11.75
C GLN A 20 -0.60 -1.16 12.17
N LEU A 21 -0.11 -0.26 11.31
CA LEU A 21 -0.17 1.18 11.55
C LEU A 21 -1.62 1.64 11.70
N ARG A 22 -2.49 1.25 10.77
CA ARG A 22 -3.92 1.57 10.83
C ARG A 22 -4.58 1.08 12.12
N GLU A 23 -4.31 -0.16 12.52
CA GLU A 23 -4.88 -0.74 13.73
C GLU A 23 -4.35 -0.04 14.99
N ASN A 24 -3.05 0.30 15.04
CA ASN A 24 -2.43 0.99 16.17
C ASN A 24 -2.93 2.43 16.36
N THR A 25 -3.37 3.08 15.29
CA THR A 25 -3.95 4.43 15.34
C THR A 25 -5.46 4.42 15.58
N GLY A 26 -6.08 3.25 15.67
CA GLY A 26 -7.53 3.08 15.86
C GLY A 26 -8.36 3.39 14.62
N LEU A 27 -7.74 3.52 13.45
CA LEU A 27 -8.44 3.79 12.20
C LEU A 27 -9.14 2.52 11.68
N THR A 28 -10.37 2.68 11.21
CA THR A 28 -11.06 1.61 10.46
C THR A 28 -10.68 1.69 8.98
N GLN A 29 -10.87 0.59 8.24
CA GLN A 29 -10.69 0.63 6.78
C GLN A 29 -11.60 1.67 6.12
N GLY A 30 -12.82 1.87 6.62
CA GLY A 30 -13.75 2.89 6.14
C GLY A 30 -13.28 4.33 6.39
N ALA A 31 -12.59 4.58 7.51
CA ALA A 31 -12.01 5.89 7.76
C ALA A 31 -10.92 6.23 6.75
N VAL A 32 -10.04 5.27 6.47
CA VAL A 32 -8.97 5.41 5.46
C VAL A 32 -9.54 5.55 4.06
N ASP A 33 -10.59 4.79 3.78
CA ASP A 33 -11.25 4.80 2.49
C ASP A 33 -11.79 6.17 2.07
N GLY A 34 -12.41 6.89 3.02
CA GLY A 34 -12.94 8.24 2.76
C GLY A 34 -11.89 9.22 2.20
N GLN A 35 -10.61 8.99 2.48
CA GLN A 35 -9.50 9.80 1.97
C GLN A 35 -8.84 9.23 0.70
N LEU A 36 -9.06 7.94 0.39
CA LEU A 36 -8.52 7.25 -0.79
C LEU A 36 -9.49 7.21 -1.98
N GLY A 37 -10.59 7.97 -1.91
CA GLY A 37 -11.58 8.10 -2.97
C GLY A 37 -12.77 7.14 -2.89
N GLY A 38 -13.03 6.50 -1.73
CA GLY A 38 -14.33 5.86 -1.45
C GLY A 38 -14.53 4.42 -1.96
N SER A 39 -13.48 3.60 -1.97
CA SER A 39 -13.59 2.13 -2.00
C SER A 39 -12.89 1.41 -0.84
N VAL A 40 -13.65 0.95 0.17
CA VAL A 40 -13.15 0.07 1.26
C VAL A 40 -12.48 -1.18 0.71
N SER A 41 -13.02 -1.72 -0.38
CA SER A 41 -12.44 -2.86 -1.10
C SER A 41 -11.01 -2.59 -1.57
N LYS A 42 -10.67 -1.34 -1.89
CA LYS A 42 -9.30 -0.94 -2.24
C LYS A 42 -8.37 -1.06 -1.03
N VAL A 43 -8.76 -0.49 0.12
CA VAL A 43 -7.99 -0.61 1.38
C VAL A 43 -7.77 -2.08 1.73
N HIS A 44 -8.82 -2.89 1.64
CA HIS A 44 -8.73 -4.32 1.87
C HIS A 44 -7.70 -4.99 0.95
N ARG A 45 -7.73 -4.73 -0.37
CA ARG A 45 -6.75 -5.31 -1.30
C ARG A 45 -5.32 -4.88 -1.00
N ILE A 46 -5.11 -3.61 -0.62
CA ILE A 46 -3.79 -3.11 -0.21
C ILE A 46 -3.28 -3.90 1.00
N GLU A 47 -4.13 -4.10 2.01
CA GLU A 47 -3.79 -4.88 3.21
C GLU A 47 -3.63 -6.39 2.95
N GLN A 48 -4.02 -6.87 1.77
CA GLN A 48 -3.78 -8.24 1.29
C GLN A 48 -2.52 -8.36 0.40
N GLY A 49 -1.75 -7.29 0.22
CA GLY A 49 -0.51 -7.32 -0.55
C GLY A 49 -0.59 -6.76 -1.96
N GLN A 50 -1.71 -6.15 -2.35
CA GLN A 50 -1.74 -5.32 -3.55
C GLN A 50 -0.94 -4.03 -3.29
N SER A 51 0.14 -3.81 -4.03
CA SER A 51 0.94 -2.58 -3.87
C SER A 51 0.07 -1.35 -4.17
N PRO A 52 0.00 -0.36 -3.25
CA PRO A 52 -0.75 0.88 -3.48
C PRO A 52 -0.04 1.75 -4.52
N TRP A 53 -0.78 2.68 -5.12
CA TRP A 53 -0.17 3.77 -5.91
C TRP A 53 0.61 4.74 -5.00
N PRO A 54 1.58 5.52 -5.54
CA PRO A 54 2.40 6.41 -4.72
C PRO A 54 1.59 7.41 -3.89
N GLY A 55 0.53 7.98 -4.49
CA GLY A 55 -0.38 8.91 -3.81
C GLY A 55 -1.22 8.24 -2.72
N GLU A 56 -1.67 7.00 -2.96
CA GLU A 56 -2.44 6.22 -1.98
C GLU A 56 -1.58 5.87 -0.77
N LEU A 57 -0.33 5.46 -1.00
CA LEU A 57 0.64 5.25 0.08
C LEU A 57 0.82 6.53 0.90
N GLY A 58 1.02 7.68 0.24
CA GLY A 58 1.16 8.97 0.92
C GLY A 58 -0.02 9.27 1.85
N VAL A 59 -1.24 9.18 1.33
CA VAL A 59 -2.47 9.39 2.12
C VAL A 59 -2.53 8.44 3.31
N MET A 60 -2.27 7.15 3.12
CA MET A 60 -2.30 6.18 4.22
C MET A 60 -1.28 6.51 5.32
N LEU A 61 -0.07 6.94 4.95
CA LEU A 61 0.98 7.31 5.92
C LEU A 61 0.62 8.59 6.69
N ASP A 62 0.07 9.59 6.00
CA ASP A 62 -0.32 10.86 6.61
C ASP A 62 -1.49 10.70 7.57
N MET A 63 -2.50 9.90 7.20
CA MET A 63 -3.62 9.57 8.08
C MET A 63 -3.18 8.86 9.36
N ASN A 64 -2.19 7.99 9.24
CA ASN A 64 -1.60 7.29 10.38
C ASN A 64 -0.61 8.15 11.17
N LYS A 65 -0.39 9.42 10.78
CA LYS A 65 0.55 10.36 11.41
C LYS A 65 1.94 9.77 11.55
N VAL A 66 2.37 9.01 10.55
CA VAL A 66 3.66 8.31 10.55
C VAL A 66 4.79 9.36 10.49
N PRO A 67 5.78 9.32 11.40
CA PRO A 67 6.93 10.23 11.36
C PRO A 67 7.71 10.11 10.05
N ASN A 68 8.28 11.22 9.55
CA ASN A 68 8.97 11.28 8.26
C ASN A 68 10.06 10.22 8.08
N ALA A 69 10.84 9.94 9.13
CA ALA A 69 11.87 8.91 9.08
C ALA A 69 11.28 7.51 8.79
N THR A 70 10.15 7.18 9.42
CA THR A 70 9.43 5.93 9.18
C THR A 70 8.75 5.92 7.81
N GLN A 71 8.24 7.07 7.35
CA GLN A 71 7.68 7.18 6.00
C GLN A 71 8.74 6.86 4.93
N ALA A 72 9.97 7.32 5.10
CA ALA A 72 11.06 7.03 4.16
C ALA A 72 11.31 5.52 4.03
N VAL A 73 11.42 4.81 5.15
CA VAL A 73 11.59 3.35 5.17
C VAL A 73 10.44 2.63 4.45
N LEU A 74 9.20 3.05 4.70
CA LEU A 74 8.02 2.44 4.06
C LEU A 74 7.95 2.74 2.56
N ARG A 75 8.43 3.90 2.12
CA ARG A 75 8.55 4.26 0.70
C ARG A 75 9.66 3.46 0.02
N ASP A 76 10.74 3.14 0.72
CA ASP A 76 11.80 2.26 0.21
C ASP A 76 11.27 0.83 0.01
N THR A 77 10.59 0.24 1.01
CA THR A 77 9.93 -1.07 0.89
C THR A 77 8.90 -1.09 -0.25
N TRP A 78 8.12 -0.01 -0.40
CA TRP A 78 7.21 0.16 -1.52
C TRP A 78 7.95 0.20 -2.86
N GLY A 79 9.09 0.88 -2.94
CA GLY A 79 9.94 0.90 -4.13
C GLY A 79 10.40 -0.50 -4.54
N GLU A 80 10.85 -1.32 -3.60
CA GLU A 80 11.25 -2.71 -3.88
C GLU A 80 10.05 -3.56 -4.32
N ALA A 81 8.88 -3.39 -3.69
CA ALA A 81 7.65 -4.07 -4.08
C ALA A 81 7.24 -3.75 -5.54
N TRP A 82 7.49 -2.53 -6.01
CA TRP A 82 7.24 -2.11 -7.39
C TRP A 82 8.34 -2.51 -8.37
N ARG A 83 9.62 -2.51 -7.98
CA ARG A 83 10.70 -3.01 -8.85
C ARG A 83 10.51 -4.50 -9.15
N ALA A 84 10.20 -5.30 -8.14
CA ALA A 84 9.90 -6.72 -8.33
C ALA A 84 8.67 -6.94 -9.25
N ARG A 85 7.74 -5.97 -9.33
CA ARG A 85 6.62 -5.99 -10.29
C ARG A 85 7.07 -5.62 -11.71
N ALA A 86 7.96 -4.64 -11.85
CA ALA A 86 8.53 -4.23 -13.13
C ALA A 86 9.29 -5.39 -13.80
N GLU A 87 10.09 -6.10 -13.01
CA GLU A 87 10.89 -7.25 -13.44
C GLU A 87 10.04 -8.45 -13.88
N GLN A 88 8.78 -8.53 -13.42
CA GLN A 88 7.80 -9.50 -13.90
C GLN A 88 7.12 -9.11 -15.23
N GLY A 89 7.53 -8.00 -15.86
CA GLY A 89 7.20 -7.68 -17.25
C GLY A 89 5.90 -6.88 -17.47
N GLU A 90 5.39 -6.15 -16.47
CA GLU A 90 4.10 -5.44 -16.59
C GLU A 90 4.13 -3.93 -16.25
N LEU A 91 5.21 -3.21 -16.56
CA LEU A 91 5.17 -1.75 -16.63
C LEU A 91 4.96 -1.29 -18.07
N THR A 92 3.71 -1.35 -18.54
CA THR A 92 3.23 -0.44 -19.57
C THR A 92 1.93 0.20 -19.09
N ASP A 93 1.95 1.53 -19.19
CA ASP A 93 0.89 2.53 -19.09
C ASP A 93 0.55 3.16 -17.73
N SER A 94 0.88 4.45 -17.73
CA SER A 94 0.65 5.56 -16.81
C SER A 94 -0.81 5.98 -16.68
#